data_AF-A0A5B0BKC9-F1
#
_entry.id   AF-A0A5B0BKC9-F1
#
_cell.length_a   1.000
_cell.length_b   1.000
_cell.length_c   1.000
_cell.angle_alpha   90.00
_cell.angle_beta   90.00
_cell.angle_gamma   90.00
#
_symmetry.space_group_name_H-M   'P 1'
#
loop_
_entity.id
_entity.type
_entity.pdbx_description
1 polymer ?
#
loop_
_entity_poly.entity_id
_entity_poly.type
_entity_poly.pdbx_seq_one_letter_code
_entity_poly.pdbx_strand_id
1 'polypeptide(L)'
;MFSRVYRRSGRVKSSCCFRISGSRFNHARCDARTHTTKTISAKPVAEAVARGEAEIGFQQLSELMHIEGIDVIGLIPDQVQKMTMYSAAITTGSVQQEEAATLLKFLSSEAARSAMKLGGLTPVR
;
A
#
# COMPACT_ATOMS: atom_id res chain seq x y z
N MET A 1 4.03 2.13 -7.27
CA MET A 1 3.05 3.21 -7.55
C MET A 1 2.02 3.17 -6.45
N PHE A 2 1.91 4.23 -5.66
CA PHE A 2 1.57 4.13 -4.24
C PHE A 2 0.09 4.44 -3.97
N SER A 3 -0.53 3.73 -3.02
CA SER A 3 -1.90 4.03 -2.59
C SER A 3 -1.98 4.64 -1.21
N ARG A 4 -0.95 4.46 -0.36
CA ARG A 4 -0.99 4.88 1.03
C ARG A 4 0.31 5.52 1.51
N VAL A 5 0.17 6.29 2.57
CA VAL A 5 1.25 6.95 3.31
C VAL A 5 1.40 6.29 4.67
N TYR A 6 2.65 6.15 5.11
CA TYR A 6 3.02 5.47 6.36
C TYR A 6 3.97 6.34 7.17
N ARG A 7 3.90 6.25 8.50
CA ARG A 7 4.86 6.86 9.43
C ARG A 7 5.27 5.85 10.51
N ARG A 8 6.27 6.17 11.32
CA ARG A 8 6.63 5.36 12.49
C ARG A 8 5.61 5.49 13.63
N SER A 9 5.25 4.38 14.27
CA SER A 9 4.31 4.37 15.40
C SER A 9 4.83 5.15 16.61
N GLY A 10 3.93 5.86 17.31
CA GLY A 10 4.21 6.53 18.59
C GLY A 10 4.96 7.87 18.51
N ARG A 11 5.31 8.37 17.31
CA ARG A 11 5.98 9.68 17.14
C ARG A 11 5.07 10.69 16.46
N VAL A 12 4.29 11.43 17.25
CA VAL A 12 3.67 12.69 16.79
C VAL A 12 4.71 13.79 16.98
N LYS A 13 5.57 14.01 15.98
CA LYS A 13 6.32 15.29 15.96
C LYS A 13 5.31 16.38 15.66
N SER A 14 5.10 17.29 16.61
CA SER A 14 4.21 18.46 16.51
C SER A 14 4.51 19.38 15.32
N SER A 15 5.65 19.20 14.65
CA SER A 15 6.07 19.99 13.49
C SER A 15 5.62 19.43 12.14
N CYS A 16 5.13 18.18 12.05
CA CYS A 16 4.67 17.59 10.79
C CYS A 16 3.17 17.26 10.86
N CYS A 17 2.35 18.32 10.88
CA CYS A 17 0.90 18.19 10.80
C CYS A 17 0.52 18.05 9.31
N PHE A 18 0.25 16.82 8.86
CA PHE A 18 -0.23 16.58 7.51
C PHE A 18 -1.72 16.95 7.44
N ARG A 19 -2.02 18.17 6.99
CA ARG A 19 -3.39 18.60 6.70
C ARG A 19 -3.71 18.31 5.23
N ILE A 20 -4.34 17.17 4.96
CA ILE A 20 -4.92 16.89 3.63
C ILE A 20 -6.28 17.59 3.60
N SER A 21 -6.33 18.86 3.17
CA SER A 21 -7.58 19.59 2.93
C SER A 21 -7.72 19.97 1.45
N GLY A 22 -8.66 19.34 0.75
CA GLY A 22 -9.02 19.69 -0.63
C GLY A 22 -8.01 19.24 -1.69
N SER A 23 -8.40 19.36 -2.96
CA SER A 23 -7.80 18.86 -4.21
C SER A 23 -6.37 19.32 -4.55
N ARG A 24 -5.55 19.70 -3.56
CA ARG A 24 -4.16 20.07 -3.71
C ARG A 24 -3.29 19.39 -2.65
N PHE A 25 -2.49 18.41 -3.08
CA PHE A 25 -1.33 17.93 -2.31
C PHE A 25 -0.21 18.99 -2.39
N ASN A 26 -0.48 20.19 -1.90
CA ASN A 26 0.49 21.28 -1.93
C ASN A 26 1.18 21.40 -0.58
N HIS A 27 2.47 21.05 -0.59
CA HIS A 27 3.43 21.09 0.50
C HIS A 27 3.16 20.14 1.68
N ALA A 28 3.89 19.01 1.66
CA ALA A 28 4.46 18.51 2.91
C ALA A 28 5.42 19.59 3.43
N ARG A 29 4.96 20.48 4.31
CA ARG A 29 5.89 21.34 5.07
C ARG A 29 6.56 20.46 6.12
N CYS A 30 7.57 19.73 5.69
CA CYS A 30 8.64 19.29 6.58
C CYS A 30 9.61 20.48 6.68
N ASP A 31 9.65 21.14 7.84
CA ASP A 31 10.53 22.29 8.03
C ASP A 31 12.00 21.92 7.72
N ALA A 32 12.61 22.75 6.87
CA ALA A 32 14.03 22.81 6.52
C ALA A 32 14.69 21.57 5.84
N ARG A 33 14.88 21.69 4.52
CA ARG A 33 16.01 21.20 3.69
C ARG A 33 16.96 20.17 4.35
N THR A 34 16.73 18.87 4.08
CA THR A 34 17.73 17.77 4.04
C THR A 34 17.14 16.43 3.57
N HIS A 35 15.82 16.33 3.35
CA HIS A 35 15.17 15.07 3.00
C HIS A 35 15.20 14.80 1.49
N THR A 36 16.18 14.01 1.05
CA THR A 36 16.23 13.44 -0.31
C THR A 36 15.21 12.31 -0.45
N THR A 37 14.43 12.29 -1.53
CA THR A 37 13.62 11.12 -1.89
C THR A 37 14.54 9.96 -2.25
N LYS A 38 14.34 8.80 -1.64
CA LYS A 38 15.10 7.58 -1.90
C LYS A 38 14.15 6.46 -2.31
N THR A 39 14.50 5.76 -3.39
CA THR A 39 13.79 4.53 -3.79
C THR A 39 14.37 3.37 -3.00
N ILE A 40 13.53 2.63 -2.29
CA ILE A 40 13.93 1.39 -1.63
C ILE A 40 13.65 0.25 -2.60
N SER A 41 14.69 -0.44 -3.05
CA SER A 41 14.58 -1.63 -3.90
C SER A 41 14.69 -2.89 -3.05
N ALA A 42 13.90 -3.92 -3.38
CA ALA A 42 13.93 -5.28 -2.83
C ALA A 42 13.46 -5.49 -1.38
N LYS A 43 13.15 -4.44 -0.60
CA LYS A 43 12.59 -4.57 0.76
C LYS A 43 11.35 -3.70 0.93
N PRO A 44 10.42 -4.06 1.83
CA PRO A 44 9.30 -3.19 2.18
C PRO A 44 9.79 -1.86 2.74
N VAL A 45 9.32 -0.75 2.15
CA VAL A 45 9.51 0.63 2.59
C VAL A 45 9.11 0.80 4.06
N ALA A 46 8.09 0.07 4.53
CA ALA A 46 7.67 0.07 5.92
C ALA A 46 8.81 -0.29 6.89
N GLU A 47 9.72 -1.19 6.51
CA GLU A 47 10.85 -1.53 7.37
C GLU A 47 11.82 -0.35 7.53
N ALA A 48 12.09 0.38 6.44
CA ALA A 48 12.94 1.57 6.49
C ALA A 48 12.31 2.66 7.39
N VAL A 49 10.99 2.79 7.35
CA VAL A 49 10.24 3.68 8.25
C VAL A 49 10.29 3.19 9.70
N ALA A 50 10.08 1.90 9.94
CA ALA A 50 10.15 1.28 11.27
C ALA A 50 11.53 1.46 11.92
N ARG A 51 12.61 1.27 11.15
CA ARG A 51 14.01 1.50 11.57
C ARG A 51 14.36 2.98 11.74
N GLY A 52 13.53 3.90 11.25
CA GLY A 52 13.77 5.34 11.32
C GLY A 52 14.72 5.88 10.27
N GLU A 53 15.00 5.12 9.21
CA GLU A 53 15.78 5.53 8.04
C GLU A 53 14.99 6.52 7.17
N ALA A 54 13.66 6.48 7.26
CA ALA A 54 12.74 7.44 6.65
C ALA A 54 11.63 7.82 7.64
N GLU A 55 11.16 9.07 7.58
CA GLU A 55 10.03 9.53 8.39
C GLU A 55 8.68 9.12 7.77
N ILE A 56 8.61 9.11 6.43
CA ILE A 56 7.42 8.79 5.66
C ILE A 56 7.78 7.79 4.56
N GLY A 57 6.89 6.82 4.36
CA GLY A 57 6.98 5.84 3.28
C GLY A 57 5.76 5.86 2.37
N PHE A 58 5.94 5.36 1.15
CA PHE A 58 4.88 5.10 0.18
C PHE A 58 5.08 3.69 -0.41
N GLN A 59 4.08 2.81 -0.33
CA GLN A 59 4.05 1.46 -0.91
C GLN A 59 2.60 0.97 -1.04
N GLN A 60 2.39 -0.22 -1.63
CA GLN A 60 1.09 -0.89 -1.66
C GLN A 60 0.73 -1.42 -0.27
N LEU A 61 -0.56 -1.33 0.12
CA LEU A 61 -1.03 -1.75 1.44
C LEU A 61 -0.79 -3.23 1.72
N SER A 62 -1.03 -4.09 0.73
CA SER A 62 -0.91 -5.55 0.86
C SER A 62 0.48 -6.00 1.29
N GLU A 63 1.52 -5.21 0.99
CA GLU A 63 2.90 -5.49 1.36
C GLU A 63 3.26 -5.01 2.77
N LEU A 64 2.45 -4.14 3.38
CA LEU A 64 2.78 -3.47 4.63
C LEU A 64 1.89 -3.85 5.82
N MET A 65 0.75 -4.50 5.58
CA MET A 65 -0.18 -4.94 6.63
C MET A 65 0.46 -5.82 7.71
N HIS A 66 1.60 -6.45 7.41
CA HIS A 66 2.28 -7.40 8.29
C HIS A 66 3.54 -6.82 8.97
N ILE A 67 3.85 -5.54 8.76
CA ILE A 67 5.05 -4.91 9.33
C ILE A 67 4.69 -4.14 10.60
N GLU A 68 5.27 -4.55 11.72
CA GLU A 68 5.11 -3.84 13.00
C GLU A 68 5.92 -2.53 13.04
N GLY A 69 5.52 -1.61 13.93
CA GLY A 69 6.25 -0.36 14.17
C GLY A 69 5.95 0.78 13.19
N ILE A 70 4.97 0.61 12.31
CA ILE A 70 4.45 1.66 11.42
C ILE A 70 2.95 1.91 11.63
N ASP A 71 2.55 3.17 11.50
CA ASP A 71 1.16 3.59 11.41
C ASP A 71 0.80 3.87 9.94
N VAL A 72 -0.32 3.30 9.50
CA VAL A 72 -0.95 3.66 8.22
C VAL A 72 -1.75 4.94 8.42
N ILE A 73 -1.31 6.05 7.82
CA ILE A 73 -1.95 7.36 8.07
C ILE A 73 -3.07 7.70 7.09
N GLY A 74 -3.22 6.95 6.00
CA GLY A 74 -4.33 7.11 5.06
C GLY A 74 -3.95 6.90 3.60
N LEU A 75 -4.94 7.11 2.73
CA LEU A 75 -4.76 7.15 1.28
C LEU A 75 -4.16 8.50 0.85
N ILE A 76 -3.39 8.49 -0.24
CA ILE A 76 -3.08 9.73 -0.94
C ILE A 76 -4.32 10.23 -1.71
N PRO A 77 -4.41 11.51 -2.10
CA PRO A 77 -5.58 12.00 -2.83
C PRO A 77 -5.85 11.22 -4.11
N ASP A 78 -7.13 10.94 -4.40
CA ASP A 78 -7.55 10.13 -5.55
C ASP A 78 -6.97 10.62 -6.88
N GLN A 79 -6.78 11.94 -7.05
CA GLN A 79 -6.22 12.51 -8.29
C GLN A 79 -4.79 12.05 -8.60
N VAL A 80 -4.04 11.68 -7.57
CA VAL A 80 -2.65 11.20 -7.68
C VAL A 80 -2.49 9.75 -7.24
N GLN A 81 -3.58 9.13 -6.79
CA GLN A 81 -3.63 7.73 -6.45
C GLN A 81 -3.59 6.86 -7.69
N LYS A 82 -2.75 5.85 -7.64
CA LYS A 82 -2.54 4.95 -8.76
C LYS A 82 -2.85 3.53 -8.31
N MET A 83 -4.11 3.16 -8.52
CA MET A 83 -4.65 1.86 -8.16
C MET A 83 -3.99 0.76 -9.00
N THR A 84 -3.57 -0.30 -8.32
CA THR A 84 -3.04 -1.50 -8.99
C THR A 84 -4.16 -2.52 -9.10
N MET A 85 -4.48 -2.91 -10.33
CA MET A 85 -5.44 -3.97 -10.58
C MET A 85 -4.69 -5.31 -10.68
N TYR A 86 -5.12 -6.28 -9.88
CA TYR A 86 -4.65 -7.66 -10.00
C TYR A 86 -5.66 -8.47 -10.81
N SER A 87 -5.16 -9.24 -11.76
CA SER A 87 -5.94 -10.14 -12.61
C SER A 87 -5.28 -11.51 -12.63
N ALA A 88 -6.10 -12.56 -12.73
CA ALA A 88 -5.63 -13.92 -12.86
C ALA A 88 -6.24 -14.57 -14.11
N ALA A 89 -5.45 -15.39 -14.79
CA ALA A 89 -5.83 -16.09 -16.02
C ALA A 89 -5.15 -17.47 -16.06
N ILE A 90 -5.77 -18.40 -16.78
CA ILE A 90 -5.20 -19.73 -17.03
C ILE A 90 -4.32 -19.64 -18.28
N THR A 91 -3.10 -20.16 -18.21
CA THR A 91 -2.19 -20.20 -19.36
C THR A 91 -2.64 -21.29 -20.35
N THR A 92 -2.44 -21.06 -21.64
CA THR A 92 -2.83 -22.00 -22.70
C THR A 92 -2.12 -23.35 -22.59
N GLY A 93 -0.91 -23.38 -22.02
CA GLY A 93 -0.13 -24.60 -21.80
C GLY A 93 -0.41 -25.32 -20.47
N SER A 94 -1.38 -24.87 -19.66
CA SER A 94 -1.68 -25.56 -18.41
C SER A 94 -2.27 -26.95 -18.69
N VAL A 95 -1.69 -27.96 -18.05
CA VAL A 95 -2.23 -29.34 -18.03
C VAL A 95 -3.35 -29.52 -16.99
N GLN A 96 -3.51 -28.56 -16.08
CA GLN A 96 -4.51 -28.55 -15.00
C GLN A 96 -5.54 -27.45 -15.26
N GLN A 97 -6.25 -27.54 -16.38
CA GLN A 97 -7.22 -26.50 -16.80
C GLN A 97 -8.42 -26.44 -15.84
N GLU A 98 -8.96 -27.59 -15.45
CA GLU A 98 -10.16 -27.67 -14.61
C GLU A 98 -9.91 -27.21 -13.19
N GLU A 99 -8.77 -27.60 -12.61
CA GLU A 99 -8.35 -27.20 -11.26
C GLU A 99 -8.02 -25.71 -11.23
N ALA A 100 -7.31 -25.19 -12.24
CA ALA A 100 -7.06 -23.76 -12.35
C ALA A 100 -8.37 -22.96 -12.48
N ALA A 101 -9.32 -23.44 -13.28
CA ALA A 101 -10.64 -22.81 -13.38
C ALA A 101 -11.40 -22.84 -12.05
N THR A 102 -11.29 -23.93 -11.29
CA THR A 102 -11.89 -24.06 -9.96
C THR A 102 -11.26 -23.07 -8.97
N LEU A 103 -9.94 -22.91 -9.00
CA LEU A 103 -9.24 -21.91 -8.20
C LEU A 103 -9.68 -20.49 -8.55
N LEU A 104 -9.76 -20.14 -9.85
CA LEU A 104 -10.20 -18.81 -10.27
C LEU A 104 -11.65 -18.53 -9.86
N LYS A 105 -12.54 -19.54 -9.93
CA LYS A 105 -13.92 -19.44 -9.41
C LYS A 105 -13.95 -19.22 -7.91
N PHE A 106 -13.09 -19.89 -7.15
CA PHE A 106 -12.99 -19.66 -5.71
C PHE A 106 -12.49 -18.25 -5.39
N LEU A 107 -11.44 -17.78 -6.07
CA LEU A 107 -10.89 -16.43 -5.87
C LEU A 107 -11.88 -15.32 -6.23
N SER A 108 -12.87 -15.59 -7.09
CA SER A 108 -13.96 -14.65 -7.41
C SER A 108 -15.22 -14.80 -6.55
N SER A 109 -15.23 -15.72 -5.58
CA SER A 109 -16.37 -15.97 -4.71
C SER A 109 -16.47 -15.00 -3.54
N GLU A 110 -17.67 -14.88 -2.93
CA GLU A 110 -17.88 -14.09 -1.70
C GLU A 110 -16.96 -14.56 -0.56
N ALA A 111 -16.74 -15.88 -0.46
CA ALA A 111 -15.92 -16.47 0.59
C ALA A 111 -14.47 -15.95 0.57
N ALA A 112 -13.93 -15.62 -0.61
CA ALA A 112 -12.57 -15.08 -0.76
C ALA A 112 -12.48 -13.58 -0.41
N ARG A 113 -13.58 -12.83 -0.46
CA ARG A 113 -13.57 -11.37 -0.28
C ARG A 113 -13.09 -10.95 1.10
N SER A 114 -13.46 -11.69 2.15
CA SER A 114 -13.00 -11.41 3.51
C SER A 114 -11.48 -11.54 3.64
N ALA A 115 -10.90 -12.59 3.07
CA ALA A 115 -9.46 -12.79 3.05
C ALA A 115 -8.74 -11.70 2.24
N MET A 116 -9.30 -11.29 1.09
CA MET A 116 -8.75 -10.19 0.29
C MET A 116 -8.72 -8.87 1.07
N LYS A 117 -9.82 -8.52 1.74
CA LYS A 117 -9.90 -7.30 2.58
C LYS A 117 -8.90 -7.37 3.74
N LEU A 118 -8.80 -8.52 4.41
CA LEU A 118 -7.83 -8.76 5.47
C LEU A 118 -6.39 -8.68 4.96
N GLY A 119 -6.15 -9.00 3.69
CA GLY A 119 -4.85 -8.83 3.01
C GLY A 119 -4.62 -7.42 2.44
N GLY A 120 -5.51 -6.45 2.69
CA GLY A 120 -5.37 -5.07 2.23
C GLY A 120 -5.72 -4.85 0.76
N LEU A 121 -6.43 -5.79 0.12
CA LEU A 121 -6.94 -5.67 -1.24
C LEU A 121 -8.40 -5.19 -1.26
N THR A 122 -8.79 -4.55 -2.35
CA THR A 122 -10.18 -4.18 -2.62
C THR A 122 -10.76 -5.12 -3.69
N PRO A 123 -11.73 -5.99 -3.35
CA PRO A 123 -12.38 -6.85 -4.34
C PRO A 123 -13.15 -6.03 -5.39
N VAL A 124 -13.06 -6.43 -6.65
CA VAL A 124 -13.65 -5.73 -7.80
C VAL A 124 -14.95 -6.36 -8.32
N ARG A 125 -15.30 -7.57 -7.89
CA ARG A 125 -16.53 -8.28 -8.28
C ARG A 125 -17.03 -9.21 -7.20
#